data_AF-A0A1D6L7Z6-F1
#
_entry.id   AF-A0A1D6L7Z6-F1
#
_cell.length_a   1.000
_cell.length_b   1.000
_cell.length_c   1.000
_cell.angle_alpha   90.00
_cell.angle_beta   90.00
_cell.angle_gamma   90.00
#
_symmetry.space_group_name_H-M   'P 1'
#
loop_
_entity.id
_entity.type
_entity.pdbx_description
1 polymer ?
#
loop_
_entity_poly.entity_id
_entity_poly.type
_entity_poly.pdbx_seq_one_letter_code
_entity_poly.pdbx_strand_id
1 'polypeptide(L)'
;MHEDEDDKRYSPEPMPQQTDNEFEEADGSFSPQLMHGNEDEDAIDPEEDKAELDRKREAVVLEHQRKVQEAMKTKARVPDEMEMKAIKTMGAMEEGDAVFGAGAEVNLDSQVYWWHDKYRPRKPKYFNRVHTGYEWNKYNQTHYDHDNPPPKIVQGYKFNIFYPDLVDKSKAPTYSIEKDGSAGETCFIRFHAGPPYEDIAFRIVNKEWEYSHKKGFKCTFERGILHLYFNFKRYRYRR
;
A
#
# COMPACT_ATOMS: atom_id res chain seq x y z
N MET A 1 1.96 21.95 -63.91
CA MET A 1 3.17 22.66 -63.47
C MET A 1 3.23 22.46 -61.96
N HIS A 2 4.09 21.52 -61.57
CA HIS A 2 4.53 21.24 -60.20
C HIS A 2 5.63 22.25 -59.80
N GLU A 3 5.99 22.20 -58.51
CA GLU A 3 7.19 22.68 -57.79
C GLU A 3 6.73 23.56 -56.61
N ASP A 4 6.71 23.08 -55.36
CA ASP A 4 7.75 22.50 -54.50
C ASP A 4 9.00 23.39 -54.44
N GLU A 5 9.13 24.17 -53.35
CA GLU A 5 10.41 24.78 -52.94
C GLU A 5 10.82 24.21 -51.59
N ASP A 6 11.60 23.14 -51.65
CA ASP A 6 12.50 22.67 -50.60
C ASP A 6 13.94 23.11 -50.97
N ASP A 7 14.81 23.17 -49.96
CA ASP A 7 16.28 23.22 -50.06
C ASP A 7 16.97 24.49 -50.59
N LYS A 8 17.23 25.43 -49.68
CA LYS A 8 18.33 26.40 -49.85
C LYS A 8 19.68 25.78 -49.49
N ARG A 9 20.37 25.29 -50.52
CA ARG A 9 21.84 25.17 -50.56
C ARG A 9 22.45 26.57 -50.70
N TYR A 10 23.40 26.92 -49.85
CA TYR A 10 24.37 27.96 -50.18
C TYR A 10 25.76 27.54 -49.72
N SER A 11 26.59 27.23 -50.73
CA SER A 11 28.04 27.06 -50.64
C SER A 11 28.70 28.44 -50.78
N PRO A 12 29.84 28.68 -50.12
CA PRO A 12 30.94 29.28 -50.88
C PRO A 12 32.32 28.69 -50.55
N GLU A 13 33.15 28.70 -51.60
CA GLU A 13 34.53 28.24 -51.71
C GLU A 13 35.57 29.15 -51.01
N PRO A 14 36.81 28.65 -50.79
CA PRO A 14 37.80 29.23 -49.89
C PRO A 14 38.92 30.01 -50.60
N MET A 15 39.69 30.84 -49.86
CA MET A 15 41.14 31.11 -50.01
C MET A 15 41.62 32.27 -49.08
N PRO A 16 42.93 32.39 -48.75
CA PRO A 16 43.39 32.29 -47.35
C PRO A 16 44.25 33.47 -46.80
N GLN A 17 44.66 33.29 -45.53
CA GLN A 17 45.84 33.82 -44.79
C GLN A 17 45.83 35.23 -44.17
N GLN A 18 45.96 35.28 -42.83
CA GLN A 18 47.11 35.85 -42.07
C GLN A 18 46.88 35.64 -40.56
N THR A 19 47.58 34.68 -39.93
CA THR A 19 48.78 34.80 -39.05
C THR A 19 48.48 34.97 -37.55
N ASP A 20 48.94 33.94 -36.82
CA ASP A 20 49.55 33.94 -35.49
C ASP A 20 48.66 34.18 -34.26
N ASN A 21 48.30 33.08 -33.57
CA ASN A 21 48.82 32.82 -32.22
C ASN A 21 48.37 31.44 -31.69
N GLU A 22 49.39 30.61 -31.47
CA GLU A 22 49.56 29.64 -30.36
C GLU A 22 48.30 29.15 -29.64
N PHE A 23 47.86 27.94 -29.96
CA PHE A 23 47.61 26.87 -28.99
C PHE A 23 47.82 25.53 -29.71
N GLU A 24 48.74 24.73 -29.18
CA GLU A 24 49.30 23.52 -29.79
C GLU A 24 48.23 22.50 -30.22
N GLU A 25 48.40 22.03 -31.47
CA GLU A 25 47.78 20.82 -32.01
C GLU A 25 48.16 19.61 -31.16
N ALA A 26 47.19 19.00 -30.49
CA ALA A 26 47.29 17.59 -30.12
C ALA A 26 46.57 16.78 -31.21
N ASP A 27 47.36 16.44 -32.20
CA ASP A 27 47.03 15.57 -33.32
C ASP A 27 46.48 14.22 -32.80
N GLY A 28 45.46 13.72 -33.50
CA GLY A 28 44.72 12.52 -33.13
C GLY A 28 45.53 11.24 -33.26
N SER A 29 46.27 10.87 -32.22
CA SER A 29 46.79 9.52 -32.05
C SER A 29 45.81 8.65 -31.25
N PHE A 30 44.69 8.27 -31.88
CA PHE A 30 43.77 7.22 -31.37
C PHE A 30 44.36 5.81 -31.53
N SER A 31 45.66 5.65 -31.27
CA SER A 31 46.29 4.34 -31.15
C SER A 31 46.27 3.94 -29.68
N PRO A 32 45.60 2.84 -29.29
CA PRO A 32 45.67 2.33 -27.93
C PRO A 32 47.14 2.15 -27.54
N GLN A 33 47.56 2.75 -26.43
CA GLN A 33 48.86 2.44 -25.86
C GLN A 33 48.84 0.99 -25.37
N LEU A 34 49.80 0.17 -25.83
CA LEU A 34 50.06 -1.12 -25.20
C LEU A 34 50.48 -0.82 -23.77
N MET A 35 49.57 -1.05 -22.82
CA MET A 35 49.92 -1.16 -21.41
C MET A 35 50.94 -2.30 -21.33
N HIS A 36 52.19 -1.96 -20.99
CA HIS A 36 53.15 -2.97 -20.58
C HIS A 36 52.49 -3.76 -19.46
N GLY A 37 52.30 -5.06 -19.67
CA GLY A 37 51.65 -5.93 -18.71
C GLY A 37 52.33 -5.75 -17.37
N ASN A 38 51.56 -5.33 -16.37
CA ASN A 38 51.93 -5.63 -15.01
C ASN A 38 51.91 -7.16 -14.96
N GLU A 39 53.06 -7.80 -14.73
CA GLU A 39 53.22 -9.25 -14.68
C GLU A 39 52.53 -9.89 -13.44
N ASP A 40 51.58 -9.19 -12.81
CA ASP A 40 50.84 -9.60 -11.62
C ASP A 40 49.31 -9.63 -11.88
N GLU A 41 48.88 -10.07 -13.06
CA GLU A 41 47.55 -10.69 -13.17
C GLU A 41 47.72 -12.19 -12.95
N ASP A 42 47.63 -12.60 -11.68
CA ASP A 42 47.47 -14.00 -11.33
C ASP A 42 46.23 -14.52 -12.08
N ALA A 43 46.45 -15.33 -13.11
CA ALA A 43 45.39 -16.02 -13.81
C ALA A 43 44.65 -16.90 -12.79
N ILE A 44 43.46 -16.47 -12.38
CA ILE A 44 42.63 -17.19 -11.41
C ILE A 44 42.38 -18.59 -11.97
N ASP A 45 42.74 -19.61 -11.19
CA ASP A 45 42.53 -21.01 -11.57
C ASP A 45 41.03 -21.21 -11.87
N PRO A 46 40.66 -21.73 -13.08
CA PRO A 46 39.27 -21.98 -13.45
C PRO A 46 38.48 -22.83 -12.43
N GLU A 47 39.17 -23.64 -11.64
CA GLU A 47 38.54 -24.47 -10.61
C GLU A 47 38.19 -23.67 -9.35
N GLU A 48 38.99 -22.66 -9.00
CA GLU A 48 38.76 -21.80 -7.85
C GLU A 48 37.65 -20.77 -8.11
N ASP A 49 37.61 -20.18 -9.32
CA ASP A 49 36.52 -19.28 -9.75
C ASP A 49 35.16 -20.01 -9.76
N LYS A 50 35.14 -21.25 -10.26
CA LYS A 50 33.94 -22.09 -10.24
C LYS A 50 33.47 -22.41 -8.81
N ALA A 51 34.40 -22.71 -7.91
CA ALA A 51 34.08 -22.97 -6.50
C ALA A 51 33.50 -21.73 -5.81
N GLU A 52 34.03 -20.54 -6.12
CA GLU A 52 33.50 -19.29 -5.57
C GLU A 52 32.11 -18.97 -6.13
N LEU A 53 31.87 -19.26 -7.41
CA LEU A 53 30.58 -19.09 -8.07
C LEU A 53 29.50 -20.01 -7.46
N ASP A 54 29.85 -21.27 -7.21
CA ASP A 54 28.92 -22.23 -6.59
C ASP A 54 28.64 -21.87 -5.13
N ARG A 55 29.64 -21.38 -4.38
CA ARG A 55 29.43 -20.83 -3.03
C ARG A 55 28.49 -19.62 -3.03
N LYS A 56 28.61 -18.71 -4.01
CA LYS A 56 27.71 -17.56 -4.18
C LYS A 56 26.29 -18.01 -4.54
N ARG A 57 26.14 -19.04 -5.38
CA ARG A 57 24.84 -19.63 -5.75
C ARG A 57 24.17 -20.27 -4.54
N GLU A 58 24.89 -21.03 -3.74
CA GLU A 58 24.37 -21.66 -2.52
C GLU A 58 23.90 -20.61 -1.50
N ALA A 59 24.65 -19.51 -1.33
CA ALA A 59 24.26 -18.41 -0.46
C ALA A 59 22.93 -17.76 -0.90
N VAL A 60 22.74 -17.53 -2.20
CA VAL A 60 21.51 -16.95 -2.76
C VAL A 60 20.33 -17.91 -2.60
N VAL A 61 20.53 -19.22 -2.81
CA VAL A 61 19.49 -20.24 -2.60
C VAL A 61 19.10 -20.30 -1.13
N LEU A 62 20.06 -20.24 -0.21
CA LEU A 62 19.81 -20.25 1.23
C LEU A 62 19.09 -18.97 1.68
N GLU A 63 19.47 -17.80 1.16
CA GLU A 63 18.79 -16.54 1.42
C GLU A 63 17.35 -16.54 0.87
N HIS A 64 17.16 -17.06 -0.34
CA HIS A 64 15.85 -17.21 -0.96
C HIS A 64 14.97 -18.19 -0.17
N GLN A 65 15.53 -19.33 0.24
CA GLN A 65 14.83 -20.30 1.08
C GLN A 65 14.47 -19.70 2.45
N ARG A 66 15.34 -18.88 3.04
CA ARG A 66 15.06 -18.15 4.30
C ARG A 66 13.92 -17.15 4.11
N LYS A 67 13.94 -16.36 3.03
CA LYS A 67 12.86 -15.42 2.67
C LYS A 67 11.54 -16.15 2.43
N VAL A 68 11.58 -17.30 1.74
CA VAL A 68 10.40 -18.16 1.51
C VAL A 68 9.89 -18.72 2.84
N GLN A 69 10.76 -19.18 3.74
CA GLN A 69 10.35 -19.66 5.06
C GLN A 69 9.79 -18.55 5.94
N GLU A 70 10.34 -17.33 5.89
CA GLU A 70 9.83 -16.17 6.62
C GLU A 70 8.46 -15.72 6.07
N ALA A 71 8.29 -15.72 4.75
CA ALA A 71 7.00 -15.50 4.09
C ALA A 71 5.98 -16.60 4.39
N MET A 72 6.42 -17.86 4.49
CA MET A 72 5.57 -18.98 4.91
C MET A 72 5.22 -18.88 6.41
N LYS A 73 6.13 -18.44 7.27
CA LYS A 73 5.90 -18.26 8.72
C LYS A 73 4.96 -17.09 9.03
N THR A 74 5.03 -16.01 8.24
CA THR A 74 4.07 -14.90 8.32
C THR A 74 2.68 -15.29 7.79
N LYS A 75 2.60 -16.13 6.74
CA LYS A 75 1.34 -16.72 6.27
C LYS A 75 0.78 -17.84 7.17
N ALA A 76 1.63 -18.60 7.84
CA ALA A 76 1.28 -19.69 8.75
C ALA A 76 1.11 -19.23 10.20
N ARG A 77 1.08 -17.91 10.46
CA ARG A 77 0.75 -17.39 11.78
C ARG A 77 -0.66 -17.86 12.14
N VAL A 78 -0.73 -18.70 13.17
CA VAL A 78 -1.99 -19.12 13.77
C VAL A 78 -2.71 -17.85 14.21
N PRO A 79 -3.97 -17.60 13.78
CA PRO A 79 -4.68 -16.41 14.20
C PRO A 79 -4.78 -16.39 15.73
N ASP A 80 -4.44 -15.26 16.35
CA ASP A 80 -4.49 -15.11 17.81
C ASP A 80 -5.90 -15.47 18.31
N GLU A 81 -6.03 -15.94 19.55
CA GLU A 81 -7.35 -16.32 20.13
C GLU A 81 -8.37 -15.17 20.02
N MET A 82 -7.88 -13.93 20.03
CA MET A 82 -8.67 -12.72 19.86
C MET A 82 -9.08 -12.48 18.39
N GLU A 83 -8.23 -12.81 17.42
CA GLU A 83 -8.56 -12.79 15.98
C GLU A 83 -9.59 -13.87 15.67
N MET A 84 -9.43 -15.07 16.23
CA MET A 84 -10.43 -16.14 16.15
C MET A 84 -11.77 -15.75 16.78
N LYS A 85 -11.76 -15.05 17.93
CA LYS A 85 -12.99 -14.48 18.51
C LYS A 85 -13.61 -13.43 17.60
N ALA A 86 -12.82 -12.58 16.97
CA ALA A 86 -13.33 -11.58 16.04
C ALA A 86 -13.94 -12.21 14.77
N ILE A 87 -13.25 -13.18 14.17
CA ILE A 87 -13.74 -13.96 13.02
C ILE A 87 -15.04 -14.70 13.38
N LYS A 88 -15.07 -15.33 14.56
CA LYS A 88 -16.27 -16.03 15.07
C LYS A 88 -17.44 -15.08 15.36
N THR A 89 -17.17 -13.89 15.88
CA THR A 89 -18.18 -12.86 16.15
C THR A 89 -18.69 -12.22 14.85
N MET A 90 -17.85 -12.14 13.82
CA MET A 90 -18.16 -11.52 12.52
C MET A 90 -18.89 -12.46 11.54
N GLY A 91 -19.01 -13.75 11.86
CA GLY A 91 -19.65 -14.76 11.02
C GLY A 91 -18.84 -15.15 9.79
N ALA A 92 -19.28 -16.21 9.09
CA ALA A 92 -18.64 -16.67 7.86
C ALA A 92 -18.63 -15.55 6.80
N MET A 93 -17.57 -15.53 5.99
CA MET A 93 -17.40 -14.59 4.90
C MET A 93 -18.51 -14.85 3.87
N GLU A 94 -19.36 -13.86 3.60
CA GLU A 94 -20.39 -13.92 2.57
C GLU A 94 -19.80 -13.38 1.26
N GLU A 95 -20.29 -13.87 0.13
CA GLU A 95 -19.79 -13.63 -1.22
C GLU A 95 -19.82 -12.14 -1.62
N GLY A 96 -18.78 -11.39 -1.22
CA GLY A 96 -18.66 -9.96 -1.53
C GLY A 96 -17.92 -9.09 -0.50
N ASP A 97 -17.45 -9.67 0.59
CA ASP A 97 -16.64 -8.92 1.56
C ASP A 97 -15.15 -8.90 1.19
N ALA A 98 -14.61 -7.69 1.03
CA ALA A 98 -13.19 -7.46 0.80
C ALA A 98 -12.51 -6.98 2.10
N VAL A 99 -11.38 -7.60 2.44
CA VAL A 99 -10.51 -7.18 3.54
C VAL A 99 -9.65 -6.02 3.03
N PHE A 100 -9.87 -4.82 3.55
CA PHE A 100 -9.05 -3.66 3.21
C PHE A 100 -7.88 -3.57 4.20
N GLY A 101 -6.67 -3.90 3.76
CA GLY A 101 -5.48 -3.75 4.61
C GLY A 101 -4.24 -4.41 4.04
N ALA A 102 -3.37 -3.59 3.42
CA ALA A 102 -1.90 -3.79 3.29
C ALA A 102 -1.22 -2.77 2.36
N GLY A 103 -1.95 -2.03 1.52
CA GLY A 103 -1.36 -1.27 0.39
C GLY A 103 -1.28 0.25 0.50
N ALA A 104 -1.57 0.86 1.66
CA ALA A 104 -1.70 2.32 1.80
C ALA A 104 -0.79 2.90 2.90
N GLU A 105 0.41 2.35 3.05
CA GLU A 105 1.35 2.76 4.10
C GLU A 105 2.69 3.22 3.53
N VAL A 106 3.01 4.49 3.78
CA VAL A 106 4.37 5.05 3.69
C VAL A 106 5.07 4.75 5.01
N ASN A 107 6.14 3.96 4.94
CA ASN A 107 6.95 3.56 6.09
C ASN A 107 8.06 4.58 6.32
N LEU A 108 8.06 5.23 7.49
CA LEU A 108 9.19 6.02 7.99
C LEU A 108 9.72 5.31 9.25
N ASP A 109 10.96 4.83 9.10
CA ASP A 109 11.96 4.54 10.13
C ASP A 109 11.86 3.21 10.91
N SER A 110 12.65 2.23 10.44
CA SER A 110 12.98 0.99 11.15
C SER A 110 14.37 1.05 11.78
N GLN A 111 14.43 1.43 13.05
CA GLN A 111 15.51 1.07 13.99
C GLN A 111 14.85 0.67 15.32
N VAL A 112 14.85 -0.62 15.64
CA VAL A 112 14.14 -1.19 16.79
C VAL A 112 15.14 -1.64 17.85
N TYR A 113 15.34 -0.81 18.88
CA TYR A 113 16.04 -1.19 20.10
C TYR A 113 15.04 -1.65 21.18
N TRP A 114 15.40 -2.71 21.92
CA TRP A 114 14.59 -3.41 22.94
C TRP A 114 14.04 -2.54 24.08
N TRP A 115 14.59 -1.35 24.37
CA TRP A 115 14.14 -0.45 25.44
C TRP A 115 12.99 0.47 25.06
N HIS A 116 12.68 0.57 23.76
CA HIS A 116 11.76 1.56 23.23
C HIS A 116 10.28 1.15 23.38
N ASP A 117 10.01 -0.08 23.82
CA ASP A 117 8.66 -0.66 23.92
C ASP A 117 7.89 -0.25 25.19
N LYS A 118 8.53 0.43 26.16
CA LYS A 118 7.89 0.78 27.44
C LYS A 118 6.91 1.96 27.33
N TYR A 119 7.06 2.83 26.32
CA TYR A 119 6.20 4.03 26.12
C TYR A 119 6.01 4.41 24.65
N ARG A 120 6.19 3.47 23.70
CA ARG A 120 5.84 3.75 22.29
C ARG A 120 4.31 3.89 22.19
N PRO A 121 3.78 5.01 21.68
CA PRO A 121 2.39 5.07 21.28
C PRO A 121 2.11 3.91 20.32
N ARG A 122 1.22 3.00 20.73
CA ARG A 122 0.92 1.80 19.95
C ARG A 122 -0.21 2.11 18.99
N LYS A 123 -0.06 1.70 17.73
CA LYS A 123 -1.18 1.68 16.81
C LYS A 123 -2.08 0.51 17.20
N PRO A 124 -3.36 0.74 17.52
CA PRO A 124 -4.27 -0.35 17.85
C PRO A 124 -4.41 -1.28 16.65
N LYS A 125 -4.48 -2.58 16.90
CA LYS A 125 -4.86 -3.54 15.86
C LYS A 125 -6.32 -3.28 15.50
N TYR A 126 -6.69 -3.44 14.24
CA TYR A 126 -8.08 -3.31 13.81
C TYR A 126 -8.41 -4.37 12.76
N PHE A 127 -9.66 -4.82 12.77
CA PHE A 127 -10.23 -5.71 11.77
C PHE A 127 -11.52 -5.08 11.24
N ASN A 128 -11.36 -4.31 10.17
CA ASN A 128 -12.43 -3.54 9.56
C ASN A 128 -12.98 -4.27 8.34
N ARG A 129 -14.30 -4.28 8.19
CA ARG A 129 -14.99 -4.89 7.05
C ARG A 129 -15.94 -3.86 6.44
N VAL A 130 -15.80 -3.66 5.14
CA VAL A 130 -16.70 -2.79 4.36
C VAL A 130 -17.82 -3.66 3.83
N HIS A 131 -19.04 -3.41 4.29
CA HIS A 131 -20.20 -4.15 3.82
C HIS A 131 -20.62 -3.56 2.47
N THR A 132 -20.28 -4.28 1.40
CA THR A 132 -20.69 -3.92 0.04
C THR A 132 -21.87 -4.78 -0.39
N GLY A 133 -22.73 -4.25 -1.24
CA GLY A 133 -23.83 -5.02 -1.79
C GLY A 133 -24.50 -4.34 -2.96
N TYR A 134 -25.43 -5.06 -3.58
CA TYR A 134 -26.16 -4.59 -4.75
C TYR A 134 -27.38 -3.76 -4.33
N GLU A 135 -27.62 -2.68 -5.07
CA GLU A 135 -28.84 -1.89 -4.93
C GLU A 135 -29.72 -2.07 -6.16
N TRP A 136 -30.76 -2.90 -6.04
CA TRP A 136 -31.75 -3.13 -7.09
C TRP A 136 -32.79 -2.00 -7.12
N ASN A 137 -32.36 -0.79 -7.47
CA ASN A 137 -33.28 0.30 -7.75
C ASN A 137 -34.02 0.08 -9.10
N LYS A 138 -35.08 0.85 -9.38
CA LYS A 138 -35.89 0.68 -10.60
C LYS A 138 -35.08 0.81 -11.90
N TYR A 139 -34.04 1.63 -11.89
CA TYR A 139 -33.13 1.82 -13.02
C TYR A 139 -32.18 0.61 -13.19
N ASN A 140 -31.62 0.11 -12.10
CA ASN A 140 -30.72 -1.03 -12.12
C ASN A 140 -31.46 -2.30 -12.53
N GLN A 141 -32.73 -2.45 -12.12
CA GLN A 141 -33.59 -3.56 -12.55
C GLN A 141 -33.83 -3.62 -14.07
N THR A 142 -33.65 -2.51 -14.81
CA THR A 142 -33.83 -2.51 -16.28
C THR A 142 -32.53 -2.68 -17.06
N HIS A 143 -31.38 -2.57 -16.40
CA HIS A 143 -30.05 -2.56 -17.04
C HIS A 143 -29.12 -3.68 -16.57
N TYR A 144 -29.46 -4.33 -15.46
CA TYR A 144 -28.68 -5.39 -14.85
C TYR A 144 -29.58 -6.59 -14.59
N ASP A 145 -29.00 -7.78 -14.76
CA ASP A 145 -29.65 -9.06 -14.55
C ASP A 145 -28.93 -9.84 -13.43
N HIS A 146 -29.46 -11.00 -13.05
CA HIS A 146 -28.81 -11.84 -12.01
C HIS A 146 -27.38 -12.26 -12.41
N ASP A 147 -27.16 -12.50 -13.70
CA ASP A 147 -25.85 -12.91 -14.23
C ASP A 147 -24.90 -11.73 -14.47
N ASN A 148 -25.44 -10.52 -14.58
CA ASN A 148 -24.69 -9.26 -14.70
C ASN A 148 -25.20 -8.26 -13.67
N PRO A 149 -24.90 -8.47 -12.37
CA PRO A 149 -25.45 -7.63 -11.32
C PRO A 149 -24.88 -6.20 -11.40
N PRO A 150 -25.59 -5.21 -10.84
CA PRO A 150 -25.13 -3.83 -10.81
C PRO A 150 -23.79 -3.71 -10.06
N PRO A 151 -23.02 -2.62 -10.27
CA PRO A 151 -21.85 -2.36 -9.46
C PRO A 151 -22.16 -2.37 -7.96
N LYS A 152 -21.29 -3.02 -7.18
CA LYS A 152 -21.42 -3.07 -5.73
C LYS A 152 -21.28 -1.67 -5.15
N ILE A 153 -22.21 -1.29 -4.29
CA ILE A 153 -22.15 -0.04 -3.53
C ILE A 153 -21.84 -0.34 -2.07
N VAL A 154 -21.21 0.62 -1.37
CA VAL A 154 -21.01 0.51 0.07
C VAL A 154 -22.34 0.68 0.79
N GLN A 155 -22.77 -0.34 1.51
CA GLN A 155 -24.02 -0.36 2.28
C GLN A 155 -23.81 -0.08 3.76
N GLY A 156 -22.59 -0.25 4.28
CA GLY A 156 -22.27 -0.01 5.68
C GLY A 156 -20.82 -0.34 6.01
N TYR A 157 -20.45 -0.11 7.26
CA TYR A 157 -19.12 -0.40 7.78
C TYR A 157 -19.22 -1.17 9.08
N LYS A 158 -18.27 -2.09 9.28
CA LYS A 158 -18.07 -2.83 10.51
C LYS A 158 -16.65 -2.63 11.00
N PHE A 159 -16.48 -1.83 12.02
CA PHE A 159 -15.21 -1.59 12.68
C PHE A 159 -15.08 -2.50 13.89
N ASN A 160 -13.98 -3.24 13.97
CA ASN A 160 -13.54 -3.91 15.19
C ASN A 160 -12.15 -3.40 15.52
N ILE A 161 -12.05 -2.56 16.54
CA ILE A 161 -10.77 -1.95 16.92
C ILE A 161 -10.36 -2.53 18.27
N PHE A 162 -9.13 -3.01 18.35
CA PHE A 162 -8.60 -3.72 19.51
C PHE A 162 -7.70 -2.79 20.33
N TYR A 163 -8.10 -2.63 21.59
CA TYR A 163 -7.43 -1.88 22.66
C TYR A 163 -7.19 -2.79 23.89
N PRO A 164 -6.43 -3.89 23.76
CA PRO A 164 -6.18 -4.82 24.87
C PRO A 164 -5.42 -4.19 26.04
N ASP A 165 -4.50 -3.26 25.75
CA ASP A 165 -3.57 -2.66 26.72
C ASP A 165 -4.05 -1.28 27.21
N LEU A 166 -5.35 -0.99 27.13
CA LEU A 166 -5.88 0.30 27.59
C LEU A 166 -5.65 0.45 29.10
N VAL A 167 -4.99 1.52 29.52
CA VAL A 167 -4.63 1.77 30.93
C VAL A 167 -5.90 1.88 31.78
N ASP A 168 -6.89 2.63 31.29
CA ASP A 168 -8.18 2.77 31.93
C ASP A 168 -9.27 2.07 31.11
N LYS A 169 -9.58 0.83 31.50
CA LYS A 169 -10.63 0.02 30.88
C LYS A 169 -12.04 0.52 31.19
N SER A 170 -12.19 1.44 32.16
CA SER A 170 -13.50 2.02 32.49
C SER A 170 -13.93 3.09 31.49
N LYS A 171 -12.96 3.76 30.86
CA LYS A 171 -13.20 4.77 29.84
C LYS A 171 -13.32 4.13 28.46
N ALA A 172 -14.51 4.18 27.90
CA ALA A 172 -14.74 3.69 26.54
C ALA A 172 -14.13 4.63 25.49
N PRO A 173 -13.51 4.09 24.43
CA PRO A 173 -13.09 4.88 23.29
C PRO A 173 -14.27 5.60 22.63
N THR A 174 -14.07 6.85 22.23
CA THR A 174 -15.07 7.67 21.53
C THR A 174 -14.73 7.80 20.06
N TYR A 175 -15.68 8.26 19.25
CA TYR A 175 -15.43 8.55 17.83
C TYR A 175 -15.98 9.92 17.46
N SER A 176 -15.34 10.56 16.48
CA SER A 176 -15.74 11.82 15.88
C SER A 176 -15.75 11.70 14.36
N ILE A 177 -16.62 12.49 13.70
CA ILE A 177 -16.71 12.52 12.24
C ILE A 177 -16.19 13.87 11.76
N GLU A 178 -15.15 13.83 10.96
CA GLU A 178 -14.51 15.00 10.35
C GLU A 178 -14.75 14.99 8.84
N LYS A 179 -14.92 16.17 8.24
CA LYS A 179 -15.14 16.30 6.79
C LYS A 179 -13.78 16.26 6.07
N ASP A 180 -13.67 15.47 5.01
CA ASP A 180 -12.41 15.21 4.27
C ASP A 180 -12.00 16.34 3.31
N GLY A 181 -12.64 17.52 3.36
CA GLY A 181 -12.43 18.60 2.37
C GLY A 181 -12.82 18.24 0.92
N SER A 182 -13.02 16.96 0.62
CA SER A 182 -13.68 16.42 -0.56
C SER A 182 -15.11 16.94 -0.66
N ALA A 183 -15.66 16.95 -1.88
CA ALA A 183 -16.94 17.55 -2.28
C ALA A 183 -18.21 16.95 -1.63
N GLY A 184 -18.11 16.43 -0.40
CA GLY A 184 -19.19 15.87 0.39
C GLY A 184 -19.36 14.36 0.24
N GLU A 185 -18.56 13.69 -0.60
CA GLU A 185 -18.67 12.26 -0.88
C GLU A 185 -18.08 11.38 0.22
N THR A 186 -16.96 11.81 0.81
CA THR A 186 -16.22 11.09 1.84
C THR A 186 -16.04 11.92 3.10
N CYS A 187 -15.95 11.24 4.24
CA CYS A 187 -15.61 11.83 5.54
C CYS A 187 -14.65 10.90 6.29
N PHE A 188 -13.94 11.45 7.28
CA PHE A 188 -13.09 10.68 8.17
C PHE A 188 -13.84 10.38 9.46
N ILE A 189 -13.84 9.11 9.86
CA ILE A 189 -14.22 8.71 11.22
C ILE A 189 -12.94 8.54 12.04
N ARG A 190 -12.78 9.36 13.07
CA ARG A 190 -11.63 9.32 13.98
C ARG A 190 -12.04 8.68 15.30
N PHE A 191 -11.25 7.73 15.77
CA PHE A 191 -11.45 7.03 17.03
C PHE A 191 -10.41 7.48 18.05
N HIS A 192 -10.89 7.82 19.24
CA HIS A 192 -10.11 8.30 20.37
C HIS A 192 -10.20 7.28 21.51
N ALA A 193 -9.10 6.60 21.81
CA ALA A 193 -9.05 5.65 22.93
C ALA A 193 -8.37 6.22 24.17
N GLY A 194 -7.39 7.11 23.98
CA GLY A 194 -6.52 7.62 25.03
C GLY A 194 -5.24 6.80 25.22
N PRO A 195 -4.32 7.24 26.10
CA PRO A 195 -3.02 6.59 26.30
C PRO A 195 -3.15 5.10 26.64
N PRO A 196 -2.32 4.20 26.07
CA PRO A 196 -1.13 4.42 25.25
C PRO A 196 -1.39 4.40 23.73
N TYR A 197 -2.66 4.42 23.31
CA TYR A 197 -3.03 4.32 21.91
C TYR A 197 -3.16 5.70 21.27
N GLU A 198 -2.67 5.81 20.04
CA GLU A 198 -2.92 6.99 19.21
C GLU A 198 -4.31 6.94 18.59
N ASP A 199 -4.81 8.13 18.27
CA ASP A 199 -6.07 8.27 17.54
C ASP A 199 -5.90 7.71 16.12
N ILE A 200 -6.88 6.92 15.69
CA ILE A 200 -6.90 6.35 14.34
C ILE A 200 -8.06 6.94 13.56
N ALA A 201 -7.87 7.18 12.26
CA ALA A 201 -8.92 7.68 11.39
C ALA A 201 -9.08 6.81 10.15
N PHE A 202 -10.32 6.62 9.73
CA PHE A 202 -10.65 5.90 8.50
C PHE A 202 -11.49 6.75 7.58
N ARG A 203 -11.22 6.71 6.27
CA ARG A 203 -12.06 7.32 5.25
C ARG A 203 -13.30 6.46 5.03
N ILE A 204 -14.47 7.06 5.18
CA ILE A 204 -15.77 6.44 4.97
C ILE A 204 -16.62 7.29 4.02
N VAL A 205 -17.64 6.67 3.42
CA VAL A 205 -18.64 7.40 2.62
C VAL A 205 -19.50 8.26 3.53
N ASN A 206 -19.72 9.51 3.16
CA ASN A 206 -20.54 10.46 3.90
C ASN A 206 -22.03 10.28 3.54
N LYS A 207 -22.69 9.30 4.16
CA LYS A 207 -24.14 9.03 4.04
C LYS A 207 -24.78 8.95 5.44
N GLU A 208 -26.10 9.17 5.53
CA GLU A 208 -26.85 9.06 6.79
C GLU A 208 -26.80 7.62 7.32
N TRP A 209 -26.49 7.46 8.61
CA TRP A 209 -26.42 6.15 9.26
C TRP A 209 -27.80 5.71 9.76
N GLU A 210 -28.05 4.41 9.70
CA GLU A 210 -29.20 3.76 10.31
C GLU A 210 -28.86 3.36 11.74
N TYR A 211 -29.38 4.09 12.72
CA TYR A 211 -29.15 3.83 14.16
C TYR A 211 -30.04 2.73 14.75
N SER A 212 -30.87 2.07 13.94
CA SER A 212 -31.74 1.00 14.43
C SER A 212 -30.96 -0.27 14.73
N HIS A 213 -31.05 -0.75 15.99
CA HIS A 213 -30.45 -2.02 16.42
C HIS A 213 -31.01 -3.21 15.61
N LYS A 214 -32.28 -3.15 15.18
CA LYS A 214 -32.90 -4.17 14.31
C LYS A 214 -32.29 -4.22 12.91
N LYS A 215 -31.60 -3.16 12.50
CA LYS A 215 -30.92 -3.03 11.19
C LYS A 215 -29.41 -3.25 11.27
N GLY A 216 -28.93 -3.78 12.41
CA GLY A 216 -27.54 -4.15 12.60
C GLY A 216 -26.65 -3.04 13.17
N PHE A 217 -27.24 -1.94 13.66
CA PHE A 217 -26.48 -0.95 14.42
C PHE A 217 -25.97 -1.55 15.74
N LYS A 218 -24.67 -1.44 15.99
CA LYS A 218 -24.03 -1.89 17.22
C LYS A 218 -22.89 -0.93 17.55
N CYS A 219 -22.90 -0.36 18.76
CA CYS A 219 -21.82 0.45 19.30
C CYS A 219 -21.55 -0.01 20.73
N THR A 220 -20.59 -0.90 20.92
CA THR A 220 -20.29 -1.51 22.24
C THR A 220 -18.79 -1.65 22.43
N PHE A 221 -18.29 -1.32 23.61
CA PHE A 221 -16.91 -1.56 24.01
C PHE A 221 -16.87 -2.65 25.07
N GLU A 222 -16.32 -3.81 24.74
CA GLU A 222 -16.22 -4.94 25.67
C GLU A 222 -14.86 -5.61 25.56
N ARG A 223 -14.27 -5.96 26.72
CA ARG A 223 -13.00 -6.72 26.80
C ARG A 223 -11.86 -6.10 25.99
N GLY A 224 -11.79 -4.77 25.91
CA GLY A 224 -10.78 -4.06 25.14
C GLY A 224 -11.04 -4.08 23.63
N ILE A 225 -12.25 -4.37 23.18
CA ILE A 225 -12.62 -4.37 21.76
C ILE A 225 -13.78 -3.38 21.56
N LEU A 226 -13.57 -2.40 20.69
CA LEU A 226 -14.62 -1.52 20.23
C LEU A 226 -15.29 -2.12 19.00
N HIS A 227 -16.57 -2.44 19.12
CA HIS A 227 -17.43 -2.83 18.01
C HIS A 227 -18.27 -1.62 17.59
N LEU A 228 -18.04 -1.11 16.38
CA LEU A 228 -18.88 -0.10 15.76
C LEU A 228 -19.37 -0.61 14.40
N TYR A 229 -20.63 -1.06 14.36
CA TYR A 229 -21.30 -1.54 13.17
C TYR A 229 -22.44 -0.58 12.85
N PHE A 230 -22.48 -0.11 11.61
CA PHE A 230 -23.60 0.67 11.12
C PHE A 230 -23.81 0.40 9.64
N ASN A 231 -25.06 0.52 9.23
CA ASN A 231 -25.45 0.49 7.83
C ASN A 231 -25.93 1.88 7.44
N PHE A 232 -25.85 2.19 6.15
CA PHE A 232 -26.43 3.41 5.61
C PHE A 232 -27.93 3.27 5.48
N LYS A 233 -28.63 4.38 5.74
CA LYS A 233 -30.07 4.48 5.57
C LYS A 233 -30.41 4.32 4.08
N ARG A 234 -31.37 3.43 3.80
CA ARG A 234 -31.88 3.22 2.44
C ARG A 234 -33.16 4.02 2.27
N TYR A 235 -33.12 5.03 1.40
CA TYR A 235 -34.34 5.74 1.02
C TYR A 235 -35.07 4.94 -0.04
N ARG A 236 -36.25 4.42 0.30
CA ARG A 236 -37.16 3.90 -0.71
C ARG A 236 -38.02 5.04 -1.23
N TYR A 237 -37.91 5.30 -2.52
CA TYR A 237 -38.86 6.18 -3.19
C TYR A 237 -40.26 5.59 -3.09
N ARG A 238 -41.20 6.35 -2.50
CA ARG A 238 -42.63 6.04 -2.52
C ARG A 238 -43.28 6.97 -3.54
N ARG A 239 -44.05 6.37 -4.46
CA ARG A 239 -44.80 7.06 -5.50
C ARG A 239 -46.20 7.41 -5.00
#